data_AF-A0A0X1T6X5-F1
#
_entry.id   AF-A0A0X1T6X5-F1
#
_cell.length_a   1.000
_cell.length_b   1.000
_cell.length_c   1.000
_cell.angle_alpha   90.00
_cell.angle_beta   90.00
_cell.angle_gamma   90.00
#
_symmetry.space_group_name_H-M   'P 1'
#
loop_
_entity.id
_entity.type
_entity.pdbx_description
1 polymer ?
#
loop_
_entity_poly.entity_id
_entity_poly.type
_entity_poly.pdbx_seq_one_letter_code
_entity_poly.pdbx_strand_id
1 'polypeptide(L)'
;MDKLISLVSSLEAAIRYLLSGAVIATIFVMSLNDPRTIFQWALSNQVPTALCVALVGFTAFSIYRLVLWVVFDFIAWKFKASAPAEFFVEGVSYAKPYAKFLRWRHSEDLPQSLSGYLTYRWSVAHFAFVSGLSGLVAALSGQSNSIIVDLRCWVLLVSLSVAAFGFCQIFFLYRVERELCRDRKPVAEAREPN
;
A
#
# COMPACT_ATOMS: atom_id res chain seq x y z
N MET A 1 -15.47 -8.22 25.48
CA MET A 1 -14.43 -7.22 25.13
C MET A 1 -13.86 -7.49 23.74
N ASP A 2 -13.53 -8.75 23.43
CA ASP A 2 -12.89 -9.15 22.16
C ASP A 2 -13.71 -8.86 20.90
N LYS A 3 -15.03 -8.97 20.94
CA LYS A 3 -15.90 -8.63 19.79
C LYS A 3 -15.93 -7.13 19.48
N LEU A 4 -15.86 -6.28 20.50
CA LEU A 4 -15.83 -4.82 20.32
C LEU A 4 -14.47 -4.39 19.75
N ILE A 5 -13.38 -4.97 20.26
CA ILE A 5 -12.01 -4.74 19.77
C ILE A 5 -11.87 -5.22 18.32
N SER A 6 -12.41 -6.39 17.99
CA SER A 6 -12.44 -6.92 16.63
C SER A 6 -13.28 -6.06 15.67
N LEU A 7 -14.44 -5.56 16.14
CA LEU A 7 -15.28 -4.65 15.38
C LEU A 7 -14.54 -3.34 15.09
N VAL A 8 -13.94 -2.71 16.10
CA VAL A 8 -13.18 -1.46 15.96
C VAL A 8 -11.99 -1.63 15.02
N SER A 9 -11.25 -2.73 15.13
CA SER A 9 -10.13 -3.05 14.23
C SER A 9 -10.60 -3.24 12.78
N SER A 10 -11.72 -3.92 12.57
CA SER A 10 -12.32 -4.11 11.25
C SER A 10 -12.84 -2.81 10.64
N LEU A 11 -13.42 -1.93 11.46
CA LEU A 11 -13.92 -0.62 11.07
C LEU A 11 -12.77 0.32 10.72
N GLU A 12 -11.68 0.29 11.49
CA GLU A 12 -10.45 1.03 11.20
C GLU A 12 -9.83 0.58 9.87
N ALA A 13 -9.78 -0.74 9.62
CA ALA A 13 -9.33 -1.28 8.35
C ALA A 13 -10.23 -0.82 7.19
N ALA A 14 -11.56 -0.88 7.35
CA ALA A 14 -12.52 -0.44 6.35
C ALA A 14 -12.40 1.07 6.06
N ILE A 15 -12.29 1.92 7.09
CA ILE A 15 -12.07 3.36 6.94
C ILE A 15 -10.77 3.63 6.18
N ARG A 16 -9.70 2.90 6.48
CA ARG A 16 -8.41 3.05 5.80
C ARG A 16 -8.52 2.76 4.29
N TYR A 17 -9.27 1.73 3.91
CA TYR A 17 -9.52 1.41 2.50
C TYR A 17 -10.45 2.41 1.82
N LEU A 18 -11.52 2.83 2.49
CA LEU A 18 -12.47 3.81 1.97
C LEU A 18 -11.82 5.19 1.78
N LEU A 19 -11.01 5.64 2.74
CA LEU A 19 -10.29 6.91 2.64
C LEU A 19 -9.33 6.90 1.46
N SER A 20 -8.62 5.79 1.26
CA SER A 20 -7.71 5.64 0.13
C SER A 20 -8.45 5.70 -1.21
N GLY A 21 -9.60 5.02 -1.29
CA GLY A 21 -10.49 5.09 -2.45
C GLY A 21 -11.04 6.48 -2.71
N ALA A 22 -11.44 7.18 -1.65
CA ALA A 22 -11.96 8.54 -1.76
C ALA A 22 -10.92 9.50 -2.33
N VAL A 23 -9.66 9.41 -1.88
CA VAL A 23 -8.56 10.24 -2.39
C VAL A 23 -8.33 9.97 -3.88
N ILE A 24 -8.19 8.71 -4.28
CA ILE A 24 -7.93 8.34 -5.68
C ILE A 24 -9.12 8.70 -6.58
N ALA A 25 -10.35 8.42 -6.14
CA ALA A 25 -11.56 8.77 -6.87
C ALA A 25 -11.69 10.30 -7.04
N THR A 26 -11.35 11.08 -6.00
CA THR A 26 -11.37 12.55 -6.07
C THR A 26 -10.35 13.06 -7.08
N ILE A 27 -9.12 12.56 -7.04
CA ILE A 27 -8.08 12.91 -8.02
C ILE A 27 -8.57 12.63 -9.45
N PHE A 28 -9.20 11.47 -9.66
CA PHE A 28 -9.74 11.10 -10.97
C PHE A 28 -10.86 12.03 -11.41
N VAL A 29 -11.86 12.30 -10.56
CA VAL A 29 -12.97 13.22 -10.87
C VAL A 29 -12.44 14.60 -11.23
N MET A 30 -11.48 15.12 -10.48
CA MET A 30 -10.88 16.44 -10.73
C MET A 30 -10.06 16.52 -12.03
N SER A 31 -9.73 15.36 -12.63
CA SER A 31 -9.03 15.26 -13.92
C SER A 31 -9.95 15.18 -15.15
N LEU A 32 -11.27 15.04 -14.94
CA LEU A 32 -12.28 14.98 -16.00
C LEU A 32 -12.73 16.39 -16.42
N ASN A 33 -13.29 16.51 -17.62
CA ASN A 33 -13.96 17.73 -18.06
C ASN A 33 -15.24 17.94 -17.22
N ASP A 34 -15.38 19.16 -16.69
CA ASP A 34 -16.49 19.57 -15.82
C ASP A 34 -16.69 18.72 -14.55
N PRO A 35 -15.72 18.76 -13.60
CA PRO A 35 -15.82 18.04 -12.34
C PRO A 35 -16.99 18.50 -11.47
N ARG A 36 -17.52 19.71 -11.69
CA ARG A 36 -18.62 20.28 -10.89
C ARG A 36 -19.91 19.51 -11.10
N THR A 37 -20.25 19.18 -12.34
CA THR A 37 -21.45 18.39 -12.68
C THR A 37 -21.38 17.00 -12.05
N ILE A 38 -20.21 16.36 -12.08
CA ILE A 38 -19.99 15.05 -11.44
C ILE A 38 -20.15 15.15 -9.92
N PHE A 39 -19.63 16.21 -9.31
CA PHE A 39 -19.74 16.44 -7.87
C PHE A 39 -21.19 16.69 -7.44
N GLN A 40 -21.94 17.48 -8.20
CA GLN A 40 -23.37 17.72 -7.96
C GLN A 40 -24.17 16.41 -8.08
N TRP A 41 -23.91 15.61 -9.12
CA TRP A 41 -24.52 14.29 -9.25
C TRP A 41 -24.21 13.40 -8.04
N ALA A 42 -22.97 13.40 -7.56
CA ALA A 42 -22.55 12.60 -6.42
C ALA A 42 -23.28 13.00 -5.12
N LEU A 43 -23.47 14.30 -4.89
CA LEU A 43 -24.21 14.81 -3.73
C LEU A 43 -25.69 14.42 -3.78
N SER A 44 -26.30 14.39 -4.97
CA SER A 44 -27.68 13.92 -5.17
C SER A 44 -27.83 12.40 -5.13
N ASN A 45 -26.74 11.64 -5.36
CA ASN A 45 -26.73 10.18 -5.46
C ASN A 45 -25.77 9.55 -4.44
N GLN A 46 -26.01 9.81 -3.15
CA GLN A 46 -25.09 9.45 -2.07
C GLN A 46 -24.77 7.95 -1.99
N VAL A 47 -25.78 7.08 -2.12
CA VAL A 47 -25.60 5.62 -2.03
C VAL A 47 -24.80 5.07 -3.24
N PRO A 48 -25.16 5.37 -4.50
CA PRO A 48 -24.32 5.02 -5.66
C PRO A 48 -22.89 5.57 -5.56
N THR A 49 -22.73 6.80 -5.09
CA THR A 49 -21.42 7.43 -4.93
C THR A 49 -20.56 6.69 -3.92
N ALA A 50 -21.11 6.36 -2.75
CA ALA A 50 -20.42 5.58 -1.74
C ALA A 50 -19.99 4.21 -2.29
N LEU A 51 -20.85 3.55 -3.07
CA LEU A 51 -20.53 2.28 -3.72
C LEU A 51 -19.38 2.42 -4.74
N CYS A 52 -19.43 3.45 -5.59
CA CYS A 52 -18.36 3.73 -6.56
C CYS A 52 -17.03 4.03 -5.87
N VAL A 53 -17.02 4.87 -4.82
CA VAL A 53 -15.81 5.17 -4.05
C VAL A 53 -15.25 3.90 -3.38
N ALA A 54 -16.12 3.06 -2.80
CA ALA A 54 -15.72 1.80 -2.20
C ALA A 54 -15.12 0.84 -3.24
N LEU A 55 -15.73 0.71 -4.43
CA LEU A 55 -15.24 -0.13 -5.51
C LEU A 55 -13.90 0.36 -6.07
N VAL A 56 -13.76 1.67 -6.30
CA VAL A 56 -12.49 2.28 -6.74
C VAL A 56 -11.41 2.08 -5.69
N GLY A 57 -11.72 2.32 -4.41
CA GLY A 57 -10.80 2.09 -3.30
C GLY A 57 -10.37 0.65 -3.17
N PHE A 58 -11.32 -0.28 -3.19
CA PHE A 58 -11.04 -1.71 -3.12
C PHE A 58 -10.20 -2.18 -4.32
N THR A 59 -10.52 -1.71 -5.53
CA THR A 59 -9.79 -2.07 -6.75
C THR A 59 -8.38 -1.50 -6.75
N ALA A 60 -8.23 -0.21 -6.47
CA ALA A 60 -6.93 0.44 -6.38
C ALA A 60 -6.06 -0.21 -5.29
N PHE A 61 -6.65 -0.51 -4.12
CA PHE A 61 -5.96 -1.21 -3.05
C PHE A 61 -5.58 -2.65 -3.43
N SER A 62 -6.47 -3.38 -4.10
CA SER A 62 -6.21 -4.76 -4.55
C SER A 62 -5.13 -4.82 -5.62
N ILE A 63 -5.17 -3.93 -6.62
CA ILE A 63 -4.12 -3.82 -7.64
C ILE A 63 -2.80 -3.42 -6.98
N TYR A 64 -2.82 -2.44 -6.08
CA TYR A 64 -1.64 -2.06 -5.31
C TYR A 64 -1.06 -3.26 -4.50
N ARG A 65 -1.91 -3.99 -3.78
CA ARG A 65 -1.50 -5.11 -2.93
C ARG A 65 -1.07 -6.35 -3.73
N LEU A 66 -1.68 -6.62 -4.87
CA LEU A 66 -1.38 -7.80 -5.68
C LEU A 66 -0.25 -7.56 -6.67
N VAL A 67 -0.20 -6.38 -7.28
CA VAL A 67 0.76 -6.09 -8.34
C VAL A 67 1.97 -5.37 -7.76
N LEU A 68 1.77 -4.23 -7.11
CA LEU A 68 2.90 -3.42 -6.67
C LEU A 68 3.65 -4.07 -5.50
N TRP A 69 2.95 -4.57 -4.48
CA TRP A 69 3.62 -5.28 -3.39
C TRP A 69 4.35 -6.52 -3.90
N VAL A 70 3.69 -7.43 -4.62
CA VAL A 70 4.35 -8.67 -5.09
C VAL A 70 5.52 -8.38 -6.03
N VAL A 71 5.38 -7.42 -6.96
CA VAL A 71 6.45 -7.07 -7.90
C VAL A 71 7.60 -6.38 -7.18
N PHE A 72 7.36 -5.36 -6.34
CA PHE A 72 8.43 -4.68 -5.62
C PHE A 72 9.12 -5.61 -4.62
N ASP A 73 8.38 -6.50 -3.96
CA ASP A 73 8.95 -7.45 -3.01
C ASP A 73 9.75 -8.55 -3.71
N PHE A 74 9.29 -9.01 -4.88
CA PHE A 74 10.06 -9.91 -5.73
C PHE A 74 11.35 -9.26 -6.25
N ILE A 75 11.27 -8.01 -6.72
CA ILE A 75 12.44 -7.23 -7.15
C ILE A 75 13.40 -7.05 -5.96
N ALA A 76 12.89 -6.59 -4.81
CA ALA A 76 13.69 -6.40 -3.61
C ALA A 76 14.34 -7.71 -3.15
N TRP A 77 13.63 -8.83 -3.26
CA TRP A 77 14.18 -10.15 -2.98
C TRP A 77 15.30 -10.53 -3.95
N LYS A 78 15.11 -10.31 -5.26
CA LYS A 78 16.15 -10.56 -6.28
C LYS A 78 17.43 -9.74 -6.01
N PHE A 79 17.28 -8.51 -5.55
CA PHE A 79 18.40 -7.66 -5.13
C PHE A 79 18.90 -7.93 -3.70
N LYS A 80 18.40 -8.98 -3.04
CA LYS A 80 18.73 -9.33 -1.64
C LYS A 80 18.48 -8.18 -0.66
N ALA A 81 17.52 -7.31 -0.94
CA ALA A 81 17.18 -6.13 -0.15
C ALA A 81 16.00 -6.36 0.80
N SER A 82 15.18 -7.39 0.58
CA SER A 82 14.01 -7.70 1.43
C SER A 82 14.29 -8.77 2.48
N ALA A 83 13.54 -8.76 3.58
CA ALA A 83 13.64 -9.74 4.65
C ALA A 83 13.47 -11.22 4.20
N PRO A 84 12.59 -11.56 3.24
CA PRO A 84 12.55 -12.90 2.65
C PRO A 84 13.90 -13.40 2.10
N ALA A 85 14.81 -12.51 1.68
CA ALA A 85 16.12 -12.90 1.18
C ALA A 85 17.01 -13.53 2.28
N GLU A 86 16.76 -13.24 3.55
CA GLU A 86 17.48 -13.84 4.69
C GLU A 86 17.09 -15.32 4.90
N PHE A 87 15.98 -15.78 4.32
CA PHE A 87 15.56 -17.18 4.33
C PHE A 87 15.87 -17.89 3.01
N PHE A 88 16.60 -17.24 2.11
CA PHE A 88 16.97 -17.83 0.82
C PHE A 88 17.89 -19.03 1.02
N VAL A 89 17.57 -20.10 0.30
CA VAL A 89 18.43 -21.29 0.12
C VAL A 89 18.53 -21.52 -1.39
N GLU A 90 19.72 -21.86 -1.87
CA GLU A 90 19.96 -22.10 -3.28
C GLU A 90 19.00 -23.17 -3.84
N GLY A 91 18.45 -22.93 -5.03
CA GLY A 91 17.45 -23.81 -5.66
C GLY A 91 16.00 -23.63 -5.19
N VAL A 92 15.71 -22.73 -4.24
CA VAL A 92 14.35 -22.52 -3.72
C VAL A 92 13.66 -21.32 -4.37
N SER A 93 12.40 -21.49 -4.79
CA SER A 93 11.56 -20.42 -5.35
C SER A 93 11.09 -19.42 -4.30
N TYR A 94 10.82 -18.18 -4.72
CA TYR A 94 10.45 -17.05 -3.86
C TYR A 94 9.36 -17.35 -2.81
N ALA A 95 8.39 -18.20 -3.17
CA ALA A 95 7.26 -18.53 -2.31
C ALA A 95 7.69 -19.14 -0.97
N LYS A 96 8.73 -20.00 -0.94
CA LYS A 96 9.16 -20.69 0.29
C LYS A 96 9.83 -19.71 1.29
N PRO A 97 10.83 -18.89 0.89
CA PRO A 97 11.42 -17.87 1.75
C PRO A 97 10.39 -16.83 2.22
N TYR A 98 9.46 -16.44 1.34
CA TYR A 98 8.39 -15.52 1.71
C TYR A 98 7.44 -16.11 2.76
N ALA A 99 7.05 -17.38 2.63
CA ALA A 99 6.24 -18.06 3.63
C ALA A 99 6.95 -18.16 4.99
N LYS A 100 8.27 -18.43 5.01
CA LYS A 100 9.08 -18.41 6.24
C LYS A 100 9.12 -17.03 6.88
N PHE A 101 9.30 -15.98 6.08
CA PHE A 101 9.22 -14.60 6.55
C PHE A 101 7.85 -14.27 7.16
N LEU A 102 6.74 -14.66 6.52
CA LEU A 102 5.40 -14.44 7.06
C LEU A 102 5.19 -15.16 8.39
N ARG A 103 5.67 -16.42 8.50
CA ARG A 103 5.63 -17.15 9.78
C ARG A 103 6.38 -16.42 10.88
N TRP A 104 7.59 -15.94 10.60
CA TRP A 104 8.37 -15.13 11.54
C TRP A 104 7.68 -13.81 11.91
N ARG A 105 7.11 -13.10 10.93
CA ARG A 105 6.42 -11.82 11.15
C ARG A 105 5.20 -11.94 12.07
N HIS A 106 4.61 -13.13 12.11
CA HIS A 106 3.44 -13.48 12.92
C HIS A 106 3.76 -14.46 14.06
N SER A 107 5.03 -14.78 14.31
CA SER A 107 5.44 -15.62 15.45
C SER A 107 5.52 -14.80 16.74
N GLU A 108 5.60 -15.49 17.87
CA GLU A 108 5.78 -14.86 19.19
C GLU A 108 7.15 -14.15 19.32
N ASP A 109 8.10 -14.41 18.41
CA ASP A 109 9.43 -13.80 18.40
C ASP A 109 9.39 -12.29 18.08
N LEU A 110 8.33 -11.84 17.41
CA LEU A 110 8.09 -10.43 17.12
C LEU A 110 6.92 -9.93 17.98
N PRO A 111 7.14 -8.95 18.88
CA PRO A 111 6.06 -8.40 19.70
C PRO A 111 4.89 -7.95 18.82
N GLN A 112 3.66 -8.35 19.18
CA GLN A 112 2.47 -8.03 18.37
C GLN A 112 2.31 -6.52 18.14
N SER A 113 2.68 -5.69 19.12
CA SER A 113 2.70 -4.23 19.00
C SER A 113 3.64 -3.74 17.88
N LEU A 114 4.81 -4.35 17.75
CA LEU A 114 5.79 -4.04 16.70
C LEU A 114 5.32 -4.53 15.33
N SER A 115 4.76 -5.75 15.25
CA SER A 115 4.20 -6.30 14.02
C SER A 115 3.04 -5.44 13.48
N GLY A 116 2.14 -5.01 14.37
CA GLY A 116 1.05 -4.09 14.05
C GLY A 116 1.56 -2.71 13.60
N TYR A 117 2.56 -2.15 14.30
CA TYR A 117 3.19 -0.88 13.93
C TYR A 117 3.85 -0.92 12.55
N LEU A 118 4.62 -1.98 12.25
CA LEU A 118 5.23 -2.15 10.93
C LEU A 118 4.17 -2.26 9.84
N THR A 119 3.11 -3.04 10.06
CA THR A 119 1.99 -3.18 9.12
C THR A 119 1.31 -1.84 8.85
N TYR A 120 1.13 -1.01 9.88
CA TYR A 120 0.63 0.35 9.73
C TYR A 120 1.56 1.22 8.88
N ARG A 121 2.86 1.25 9.20
CA ARG A 121 3.86 2.04 8.46
C ARG A 121 3.93 1.63 6.99
N TRP A 122 3.90 0.33 6.70
CA TRP A 122 3.80 -0.18 5.35
C TRP A 122 2.56 0.29 4.62
N SER A 123 1.40 0.26 5.29
CA SER A 123 0.15 0.75 4.69
C SER A 123 0.25 2.23 4.32
N VAL A 124 0.79 3.06 5.21
CA VAL A 124 0.93 4.51 5.00
C VAL A 124 1.93 4.84 3.89
N ALA A 125 3.11 4.21 3.91
CA ALA A 125 4.16 4.45 2.91
C ALA A 125 3.66 4.16 1.50
N HIS A 126 2.95 3.05 1.33
CA HIS A 126 2.38 2.69 0.06
C HIS A 126 1.16 3.51 -0.32
N PHE A 127 0.31 3.87 0.62
CA PHE A 127 -0.79 4.80 0.36
C PHE A 127 -0.27 6.14 -0.19
N ALA A 128 0.79 6.69 0.42
CA ALA A 128 1.46 7.89 -0.08
C ALA A 128 1.99 7.67 -1.50
N PHE A 129 2.72 6.57 -1.73
CA PHE A 129 3.28 6.25 -3.04
C PHE A 129 2.20 6.16 -4.13
N VAL A 130 1.14 5.39 -3.89
CA VAL A 130 0.04 5.19 -4.85
C VAL A 130 -0.72 6.49 -5.09
N SER A 131 -1.02 7.27 -4.05
CA SER A 131 -1.72 8.55 -4.21
C SER A 131 -0.89 9.54 -5.02
N GLY A 132 0.43 9.58 -4.80
CA GLY A 132 1.37 10.35 -5.62
C GLY A 132 1.35 9.89 -7.07
N LEU A 133 1.44 8.59 -7.34
CA LEU A 133 1.33 8.05 -8.71
C LEU A 133 -0.01 8.37 -9.37
N SER A 134 -1.13 8.24 -8.66
CA SER A 134 -2.46 8.59 -9.18
C SER A 134 -2.55 10.06 -9.57
N GLY A 135 -1.99 10.96 -8.76
CA GLY A 135 -1.93 12.39 -9.09
C GLY A 135 -1.04 12.69 -10.29
N LEU A 136 0.10 12.00 -10.44
CA LEU A 136 0.94 12.10 -11.63
C LEU A 136 0.20 11.65 -12.89
N VAL A 137 -0.47 10.50 -12.84
CA VAL A 137 -1.29 10.00 -13.96
C VAL A 137 -2.38 11.01 -14.30
N ALA A 138 -3.13 11.50 -13.31
CA ALA A 138 -4.17 12.49 -13.51
C ALA A 138 -3.66 13.80 -14.13
N ALA A 139 -2.48 14.27 -13.73
CA ALA A 139 -1.87 15.47 -14.30
C ALA A 139 -1.45 15.30 -15.78
N LEU A 140 -1.04 14.08 -16.16
CA LEU A 140 -0.59 13.75 -17.52
C LEU A 140 -1.76 13.39 -18.45
N SER A 141 -2.79 12.71 -17.95
CA SER A 141 -3.95 12.26 -18.73
C SER A 141 -5.19 13.16 -18.58
N GLY A 142 -5.08 14.24 -17.81
CA GLY A 142 -6.19 15.15 -17.53
C GLY A 142 -6.73 15.83 -18.79
N GLN A 143 -8.04 16.03 -18.84
CA GLN A 143 -8.72 16.63 -19.99
C GLN A 143 -8.57 18.16 -20.00
N SER A 144 -8.65 18.77 -21.19
CA SER A 144 -8.25 20.16 -21.46
C SER A 144 -9.00 21.25 -20.68
N ASN A 145 -10.10 20.92 -19.97
CA ASN A 145 -10.87 21.84 -19.13
C ASN A 145 -11.06 21.29 -17.69
N SER A 146 -10.05 20.60 -17.15
CA SER A 146 -10.08 20.03 -15.80
C SER A 146 -9.27 20.88 -14.80
N ILE A 147 -9.69 20.89 -13.53
CA ILE A 147 -9.01 21.63 -12.45
C ILE A 147 -7.54 21.16 -12.30
N ILE A 148 -7.30 19.86 -12.51
CA ILE A 148 -5.95 19.28 -12.48
C ILE A 148 -5.06 19.85 -13.59
N VAL A 149 -5.60 20.12 -14.78
CA VAL A 149 -4.84 20.69 -15.90
C VAL A 149 -4.53 22.17 -15.67
N ASP A 150 -5.47 22.93 -15.11
CA ASP A 150 -5.24 24.34 -14.73
C ASP A 150 -4.10 24.47 -13.72
N LEU A 151 -3.99 23.51 -12.79
CA LEU A 151 -2.96 23.46 -11.75
C LEU A 151 -1.85 22.44 -12.03
N ARG A 152 -1.66 22.03 -13.30
CA ARG A 152 -0.83 20.87 -13.67
C ARG A 152 0.57 20.89 -13.06
N CYS A 153 1.26 22.04 -13.10
CA CYS A 153 2.62 22.14 -12.57
C CYS A 153 2.67 21.89 -11.05
N TRP A 154 1.69 22.43 -10.30
CA TRP A 154 1.59 22.23 -8.86
C TRP A 154 1.21 20.79 -8.52
N VAL A 155 0.24 20.22 -9.24
CA VAL A 155 -0.18 18.83 -9.06
C VAL A 155 1.00 17.91 -9.32
N LEU A 156 1.73 18.08 -10.43
CA LEU A 156 2.93 17.29 -10.74
C LEU A 156 3.97 17.37 -9.61
N LEU A 157 4.28 18.57 -9.12
CA LEU A 157 5.29 18.77 -8.08
C LEU A 157 4.89 18.11 -6.76
N VAL A 158 3.64 18.29 -6.31
CA VAL A 158 3.12 17.69 -5.08
C VAL A 158 3.06 16.17 -5.22
N SER A 159 2.51 15.68 -6.32
CA SER A 159 2.39 14.25 -6.60
C SER A 159 3.73 13.55 -6.69
N LEU A 160 4.73 14.17 -7.34
CA LEU A 160 6.10 13.65 -7.40
C LEU A 160 6.74 13.61 -6.01
N SER A 161 6.56 14.67 -5.22
CA SER A 161 7.11 14.74 -3.85
C SER A 161 6.51 13.67 -2.94
N VAL A 162 5.20 13.48 -3.00
CA VAL A 162 4.47 12.46 -2.23
C VAL A 162 4.86 11.05 -2.68
N ALA A 163 4.99 10.81 -3.99
CA ALA A 163 5.46 9.54 -4.53
C ALA A 163 6.91 9.25 -4.08
N ALA A 164 7.83 10.21 -4.25
CA ALA A 164 9.22 10.05 -3.85
C ALA A 164 9.35 9.76 -2.34
N PHE A 165 8.60 10.48 -1.50
CA PHE A 165 8.58 10.24 -0.06
C PHE A 165 8.04 8.85 0.28
N GLY A 166 6.91 8.45 -0.30
CA GLY A 166 6.34 7.11 -0.11
C GLY A 166 7.31 6.00 -0.52
N PHE A 167 7.99 6.16 -1.66
CA PHE A 167 9.01 5.24 -2.14
C PHE A 167 10.21 5.13 -1.18
N CYS A 168 10.71 6.26 -0.68
CA CYS A 168 11.80 6.27 0.31
C CYS A 168 11.39 5.56 1.60
N GLN A 169 10.15 5.75 2.08
CA GLN A 169 9.63 5.06 3.25
C GLN A 169 9.51 3.55 3.02
N ILE A 170 9.05 3.12 1.85
CA ILE A 170 9.02 1.70 1.44
C ILE A 170 10.43 1.10 1.51
N PHE A 171 11.41 1.76 0.90
CA PHE A 171 12.81 1.30 0.93
C PHE A 171 13.38 1.22 2.34
N PHE A 172 13.11 2.23 3.17
CA PHE A 172 13.51 2.24 4.57
C PHE A 172 12.89 1.07 5.35
N LEU A 173 11.60 0.79 5.15
CA LEU A 173 10.91 -0.33 5.81
C LEU A 173 11.46 -1.69 5.37
N TYR A 174 11.82 -1.86 4.10
CA TYR A 174 12.53 -3.07 3.64
C TYR A 174 13.83 -3.30 4.42
N ARG A 175 14.63 -2.24 4.61
CA ARG A 175 15.87 -2.32 5.38
C ARG A 175 15.62 -2.65 6.85
N VAL A 176 14.69 -1.95 7.49
CA VAL A 176 14.35 -2.16 8.91
C VAL A 176 13.84 -3.58 9.14
N GLU A 177 12.95 -4.09 8.30
CA GLU A 177 12.44 -5.46 8.47
C GLU A 177 13.51 -6.51 8.22
N ARG A 178 14.42 -6.25 7.29
CA ARG A 178 15.54 -7.14 7.05
C ARG A 178 16.49 -7.18 8.25
N GLU A 179 16.83 -6.04 8.82
CA GLU A 179 17.68 -5.95 10.02
C GLU A 179 17.00 -6.61 11.23
N LEU A 180 15.71 -6.32 11.48
CA LEU A 180 14.92 -6.98 12.53
C LEU A 180 14.86 -8.50 12.33
N CYS A 181 14.65 -8.95 11.10
CA CYS A 181 14.62 -10.36 10.76
C CYS A 181 15.96 -11.03 10.97
N ARG A 182 17.07 -10.35 10.69
CA ARG A 182 18.42 -10.87 10.92
C ARG A 182 18.73 -10.99 12.41
N ASP A 183 18.38 -9.98 13.20
CA ASP A 183 18.70 -9.93 14.64
C ASP A 183 17.81 -10.86 15.47
N ARG A 184 16.58 -11.11 15.01
CA ARG A 184 15.58 -11.95 15.69
C ARG A 184 15.25 -13.22 14.93
N LYS A 185 16.10 -13.64 13.99
CA LYS A 185 15.90 -14.90 13.31
C LYS A 185 15.98 -16.00 14.38
N PRO A 186 15.00 -16.90 14.49
CA PRO A 186 15.17 -18.08 15.33
C PRO A 186 16.43 -18.80 14.85
N VAL A 187 17.39 -18.97 15.76
CA VAL A 187 18.62 -19.73 15.52
C VAL A 187 18.17 -21.14 15.15
N ALA A 188 18.29 -21.46 13.85
CA ALA A 188 18.16 -22.79 13.28
C ALA A 188 17.05 -23.66 13.91
N GLU A 189 15.86 -23.67 13.31
CA GLU A 189 15.17 -24.97 13.24
C GLU A 189 16.16 -25.94 12.59
N ALA A 190 16.67 -26.84 13.42
CA ALA A 190 17.55 -27.91 13.03
C ALA A 190 17.01 -28.56 11.76
N ARG A 191 17.87 -28.64 10.73
CA ARG A 191 17.82 -29.58 9.60
C ARG A 191 16.49 -30.35 9.52
N GLU A 192 15.50 -29.81 8.80
CA GLU A 192 14.47 -30.71 8.24
C GLU A 192 15.23 -31.69 7.32
N PRO A 193 15.22 -33.01 7.60
CA PRO A 193 15.87 -33.96 6.73
C PRO A 193 15.12 -34.00 5.39
N ASN A 194 15.91 -34.07 4.32
CA ASN A 194 15.45 -34.24 2.94
C ASN A 194 14.50 -35.42 2.77
#